data_AF-B7J911-F1
#
_entry.id   AF-B7J911-F1
#
_cell.length_a   1.000
_cell.length_b   1.000
_cell.length_c   1.000
_cell.angle_alpha   90.00
_cell.angle_beta   90.00
_cell.angle_gamma   90.00
#
_symmetry.space_group_name_H-M   'P 1'
#
loop_
_entity.id
_entity.type
_entity.pdbx_description
1 polymer ?
#
loop_
_entity_poly.entity_id
_entity_poly.type
_entity_poly.pdbx_seq_one_letter_code
_entity_poly.pdbx_strand_id
1 'polypeptide(L)'
;MTRPIVADISAAALRHNVAVVREHAPRARIMAAVKANAYGHGVTLCAPVLAEAGVDAFAVASLEEAEALHALGLERPICLLGGPFDADEVSVAAERAYLLVIHEQRQLQWLETRAADAALRLFIKVDTGMHRLGFAPERLPALFAALQRHPRWEVLGLMSHLARSDTPDDPFNRQQAGVFADAIAHVGHVTAGQHSLANSGGVLALPFTHQYWVRPGLMLYGLSPFAGRRGSEIGLQPVLSWRSAVVAIRELGPGDWLGYGAAWQAPARCRVGVVAAGYGDGYPRHLGCGAPVTVAGQTTRTLARVSMDMLFVDLTAVEADIGAPVVLMGAGGPPLESLAAELGTISYEMSCRMQMRVPRRLVS
;
A
#
# COMPACT_ATOMS: atom_id res chain seq x y z
N MET A 1 18.15 17.93 -9.71
CA MET A 1 17.20 17.46 -10.75
C MET A 1 16.41 18.64 -11.26
N THR A 2 16.14 18.75 -12.57
CA THR A 2 15.52 19.94 -13.18
C THR A 2 14.08 19.74 -13.66
N ARG A 3 13.65 18.49 -13.91
CA ARG A 3 12.25 18.19 -14.28
C ARG A 3 11.36 18.38 -13.03
N PRO A 4 10.22 19.11 -13.13
CA PRO A 4 9.48 19.55 -11.95
C PRO A 4 8.64 18.46 -11.29
N ILE A 5 8.52 17.28 -11.90
CA ILE A 5 7.72 16.19 -11.34
C ILE A 5 8.36 15.63 -10.06
N VAL A 6 7.56 15.49 -9.01
CA VAL A 6 7.98 15.00 -7.70
C VAL A 6 6.80 14.39 -6.96
N ALA A 7 7.06 13.39 -6.14
CA ALA A 7 6.11 12.87 -5.15
C ALA A 7 6.53 13.37 -3.77
N ASP A 8 5.81 14.36 -3.24
CA ASP A 8 6.00 14.81 -1.87
C ASP A 8 5.28 13.85 -0.91
N ILE A 9 5.98 13.43 0.14
CA ILE A 9 5.57 12.41 1.10
C ILE A 9 5.51 13.08 2.48
N SER A 10 4.30 13.28 3.02
CA SER A 10 4.11 13.98 4.29
C SER A 10 4.40 13.09 5.50
N ALA A 11 5.41 13.47 6.28
CA ALA A 11 5.74 12.83 7.55
C ALA A 11 4.65 13.05 8.59
N ALA A 12 4.11 14.27 8.71
CA ALA A 12 2.97 14.57 9.58
C ALA A 12 1.75 13.67 9.28
N ALA A 13 1.39 13.50 8.01
CA ALA A 13 0.27 12.63 7.63
C ALA A 13 0.54 11.15 7.96
N LEU A 14 1.76 10.66 7.77
CA LEU A 14 2.14 9.30 8.19
C LEU A 14 1.97 9.10 9.70
N ARG A 15 2.48 10.04 10.51
CA ARG A 15 2.35 9.98 11.98
C ARG A 15 0.88 10.04 12.41
N HIS A 16 0.11 10.95 11.81
CA HIS A 16 -1.34 11.07 12.02
C HIS A 16 -2.05 9.74 11.75
N ASN A 17 -1.78 9.12 10.60
CA ASN A 17 -2.45 7.87 10.22
C ASN A 17 -2.07 6.69 11.15
N VAL A 18 -0.84 6.65 11.68
CA VAL A 18 -0.46 5.66 12.71
C VAL A 18 -1.24 5.90 14.01
N ALA A 19 -1.45 7.16 14.41
CA ALA A 19 -2.27 7.49 15.57
C ALA A 19 -3.73 7.05 15.37
N VAL A 20 -4.29 7.21 14.17
CA VAL A 20 -5.64 6.71 13.83
C VAL A 20 -5.72 5.17 13.95
N VAL A 21 -4.69 4.43 13.51
CA VAL A 21 -4.64 2.98 13.72
C VAL A 21 -4.69 2.65 15.22
N ARG A 22 -3.92 3.37 16.05
CA ARG A 22 -3.90 3.16 17.50
C ARG A 22 -5.24 3.43 18.17
N GLU A 23 -5.95 4.47 17.73
CA GLU A 23 -7.28 4.79 18.23
C GLU A 23 -8.28 3.66 17.96
N HIS A 24 -8.24 3.08 16.75
CA HIS A 24 -9.14 1.99 16.38
C HIS A 24 -8.78 0.65 17.02
N ALA A 25 -7.48 0.37 17.21
CA ALA A 25 -6.98 -0.90 17.72
C ALA A 25 -6.04 -0.71 18.95
N PRO A 26 -6.52 -0.14 20.07
CA PRO A 26 -5.66 0.32 21.18
C PRO A 26 -4.92 -0.80 21.91
N ARG A 27 -5.40 -2.04 21.81
CA ARG A 27 -4.80 -3.22 22.46
C ARG A 27 -3.92 -4.06 21.54
N ALA A 28 -3.95 -3.82 20.23
CA ALA A 28 -3.20 -4.61 19.26
C ALA A 28 -1.85 -3.97 18.97
N ARG A 29 -0.83 -4.78 18.69
CA ARG A 29 0.44 -4.32 18.12
C ARG A 29 0.27 -4.00 16.63
N ILE A 30 0.98 -2.99 16.13
CA ILE A 30 0.90 -2.52 14.74
C ILE A 30 2.07 -3.09 13.95
N MET A 31 1.76 -3.96 12.99
CA MET A 31 2.71 -4.43 11.99
C MET A 31 2.44 -3.69 10.67
N ALA A 32 3.20 -2.62 10.41
CA ALA A 32 2.98 -1.75 9.26
C ALA A 32 3.35 -2.43 7.94
N ALA A 33 2.39 -2.57 7.03
CA ALA A 33 2.65 -3.14 5.71
C ALA A 33 3.30 -2.08 4.79
N VAL A 34 4.55 -2.33 4.43
CA VAL A 34 5.40 -1.45 3.61
C VAL A 34 5.82 -2.09 2.28
N LYS A 35 5.13 -3.16 1.87
CA LYS A 35 5.29 -3.80 0.57
C LYS A 35 5.06 -2.86 -0.61
N ALA A 36 5.56 -3.25 -1.79
CA ALA A 36 5.52 -2.47 -3.02
C ALA A 36 6.08 -1.05 -2.81
N ASN A 37 7.26 -0.96 -2.17
CA ASN A 37 7.93 0.30 -1.87
C ASN A 37 7.04 1.27 -1.05
N ALA A 38 6.49 0.79 0.06
CA ALA A 38 5.52 1.50 0.89
C ALA A 38 4.30 1.98 0.09
N TYR A 39 3.67 1.06 -0.65
CA TYR A 39 2.52 1.36 -1.51
C TYR A 39 2.84 2.47 -2.53
N GLY A 40 4.08 2.49 -3.04
CA GLY A 40 4.59 3.50 -3.98
C GLY A 40 5.13 4.79 -3.34
N HIS A 41 5.01 4.98 -2.02
CA HIS A 41 5.41 6.21 -1.32
C HIS A 41 6.92 6.30 -1.03
N GLY A 42 7.67 5.21 -1.20
CA GLY A 42 9.10 5.16 -0.91
C GLY A 42 9.38 4.62 0.49
N VAL A 43 9.83 3.36 0.58
CA VAL A 43 10.09 2.68 1.85
C VAL A 43 11.19 3.36 2.66
N THR A 44 12.22 3.88 1.99
CA THR A 44 13.34 4.59 2.63
C THR A 44 12.92 5.90 3.31
N LEU A 45 11.85 6.53 2.82
CA LEU A 45 11.28 7.74 3.41
C LEU A 45 10.23 7.40 4.48
N CYS A 46 9.39 6.40 4.22
CA CYS A 46 8.25 6.08 5.08
C CYS A 46 8.67 5.29 6.33
N ALA A 47 9.55 4.29 6.20
CA ALA A 47 9.84 3.37 7.29
C ALA A 47 10.46 4.05 8.53
N PRO A 48 11.41 5.00 8.41
CA PRO A 48 11.92 5.72 9.59
C PRO A 48 10.82 6.52 10.31
N VAL A 49 9.94 7.19 9.56
CA VAL A 49 8.82 7.96 10.13
C VAL A 49 7.81 7.04 10.81
N LEU A 50 7.50 5.88 10.21
CA LEU A 50 6.62 4.88 10.81
C LEU A 50 7.22 4.30 12.10
N ALA A 51 8.52 4.02 12.12
CA ALA A 51 9.23 3.54 13.32
C ALA A 51 9.20 4.57 14.45
N GLU A 52 9.44 5.85 14.14
CA GLU A 52 9.33 6.99 15.06
C GLU A 52 7.89 7.14 15.58
N ALA A 53 6.89 6.94 14.71
CA ALA A 53 5.47 6.99 15.06
C ALA A 53 4.99 5.82 15.95
N GLY A 54 5.86 4.84 16.25
CA GLY A 54 5.55 3.75 17.19
C GLY A 54 4.86 2.54 16.55
N VAL A 55 5.12 2.24 15.27
CA VAL A 55 4.81 0.90 14.74
C VAL A 55 5.72 -0.14 15.40
N ASP A 56 5.17 -1.30 15.73
CA ASP A 56 5.87 -2.34 16.49
C ASP A 56 6.67 -3.29 15.60
N ALA A 57 6.28 -3.43 14.33
CA ALA A 57 6.94 -4.27 13.34
C ALA A 57 6.63 -3.76 11.92
N PHE A 58 7.35 -4.28 10.94
CA PHE A 58 7.08 -4.07 9.52
C PHE A 58 6.69 -5.37 8.83
N ALA A 59 5.88 -5.27 7.78
CA ALA A 59 5.52 -6.39 6.92
C ALA A 59 5.82 -6.07 5.46
N VAL A 60 6.53 -6.98 4.81
CA VAL A 60 6.96 -6.92 3.41
C VAL A 60 6.48 -8.15 2.65
N ALA A 61 6.53 -8.10 1.32
CA ALA A 61 6.06 -9.19 0.46
C ALA A 61 7.16 -10.21 0.10
N SER A 62 8.43 -9.80 0.07
CA SER A 62 9.56 -10.64 -0.36
C SER A 62 10.82 -10.39 0.47
N LEU A 63 11.85 -11.22 0.26
CA LEU A 63 13.16 -11.08 0.92
C LEU A 63 13.88 -9.81 0.46
N GLU A 64 13.79 -9.41 -0.80
CA GLU A 64 14.45 -8.20 -1.32
C GLU A 64 13.89 -6.94 -0.64
N GLU A 65 12.57 -6.89 -0.43
CA GLU A 65 11.95 -5.82 0.35
C GLU A 65 12.39 -5.85 1.82
N ALA A 66 12.59 -7.05 2.39
CA ALA A 66 13.09 -7.21 3.76
C ALA A 66 14.53 -6.70 3.91
N GLU A 67 15.44 -7.08 3.00
CA GLU A 67 16.83 -6.64 2.99
C GLU A 67 16.94 -5.12 2.77
N ALA A 68 16.14 -4.56 1.84
CA ALA A 68 16.10 -3.11 1.62
C ALA A 68 15.64 -2.35 2.88
N LEU A 69 14.71 -2.92 3.64
CA LEU A 69 14.26 -2.35 4.91
C LEU A 69 15.28 -2.56 6.04
N HIS A 70 15.94 -3.72 6.10
CA HIS A 70 16.98 -4.04 7.08
C HIS A 70 18.19 -3.12 6.92
N ALA A 71 18.57 -2.78 5.69
CA ALA A 71 19.64 -1.84 5.39
C ALA A 71 19.41 -0.42 5.95
N LEU A 72 18.18 -0.07 6.34
CA LEU A 72 17.88 1.18 7.04
C LEU A 72 18.27 1.17 8.53
N GLY A 73 18.66 0.03 9.08
CA GLY A 73 19.11 -0.10 10.47
C GLY A 73 18.01 0.16 11.51
N LEU A 74 16.74 -0.05 11.14
CA LEU A 74 15.61 0.18 12.05
C LEU A 74 15.45 -1.00 13.03
N GLU A 75 15.37 -0.70 14.33
CA GLU A 75 15.20 -1.69 15.40
C GLU A 75 13.74 -2.17 15.53
N ARG A 76 13.21 -2.77 14.46
CA ARG A 76 11.85 -3.34 14.42
C ARG A 76 11.87 -4.69 13.69
N PRO A 77 11.12 -5.71 14.16
CA PRO A 77 10.99 -6.97 13.44
C PRO A 77 10.42 -6.74 12.04
N ILE A 78 10.94 -7.51 11.07
CA ILE A 78 10.49 -7.51 9.68
C ILE A 78 9.83 -8.86 9.40
N CYS A 79 8.59 -8.84 8.90
CA CYS A 79 7.78 -10.01 8.62
C CYS A 79 7.61 -10.22 7.11
N LEU A 80 8.01 -11.40 6.60
CA LEU A 80 7.84 -11.80 5.21
C LEU A 80 6.46 -12.43 5.03
N LEU A 81 5.49 -11.66 4.53
CA LEU A 81 4.10 -12.09 4.39
C LEU A 81 3.88 -13.21 3.35
N GLY A 82 4.79 -13.30 2.36
CA GLY A 82 4.82 -14.36 1.36
C GLY A 82 5.51 -15.64 1.85
N GLY A 83 6.19 -15.59 3.00
CA GLY A 83 7.20 -16.58 3.38
C GLY A 83 8.38 -16.58 2.39
N PRO A 84 9.28 -17.57 2.51
CA PRO A 84 10.34 -17.77 1.53
C PRO A 84 9.77 -18.28 0.20
N PHE A 85 10.32 -17.83 -0.92
CA PHE A 85 10.01 -18.31 -2.27
C PHE A 85 11.02 -19.35 -2.78
N ASP A 86 12.18 -19.47 -2.12
CA ASP A 86 13.22 -20.46 -2.38
C ASP A 86 13.85 -20.97 -1.06
N ALA A 87 14.51 -22.13 -1.10
CA ALA A 87 15.21 -22.69 0.05
C ALA A 87 16.39 -21.82 0.52
N ASP A 88 17.09 -21.13 -0.39
CA ASP A 88 18.22 -20.29 -0.02
C ASP A 88 17.78 -19.04 0.77
N GLU A 89 16.57 -18.53 0.53
CA GLU A 89 15.99 -17.41 1.30
C GLU A 89 15.81 -17.74 2.79
N VAL A 90 15.62 -19.01 3.12
CA VAL A 90 15.47 -19.48 4.51
C VAL A 90 16.72 -19.18 5.33
N SER A 91 17.90 -19.38 4.74
CA SER A 91 19.18 -19.19 5.45
C SER A 91 19.38 -17.71 5.78
N VAL A 92 19.10 -16.83 4.81
CA VAL A 92 19.17 -15.38 4.98
C VAL A 92 18.16 -14.91 6.03
N ALA A 93 16.91 -15.37 5.94
CA ALA A 93 15.88 -14.98 6.89
C ALA A 93 16.18 -15.45 8.32
N ALA A 94 16.79 -16.63 8.48
CA ALA A 94 17.23 -17.15 9.78
C ALA A 94 18.38 -16.31 10.36
N GLU A 95 19.41 -15.99 9.55
CA GLU A 95 20.54 -15.15 9.95
C GLU A 95 20.07 -13.74 10.37
N ARG A 96 19.14 -13.16 9.61
CA ARG A 96 18.57 -11.82 9.85
C ARG A 96 17.47 -11.79 10.90
N ALA A 97 17.10 -12.95 11.46
CA ALA A 97 16.01 -13.11 12.42
C ALA A 97 14.66 -12.53 11.94
N TYR A 98 14.36 -12.66 10.64
CA TYR A 98 13.07 -12.23 10.10
C TYR A 98 11.93 -13.12 10.60
N LEU A 99 10.75 -12.52 10.77
CA LEU A 99 9.53 -13.27 11.04
C LEU A 99 9.05 -13.90 9.74
N LEU A 100 8.91 -15.23 9.71
CA LEU A 100 8.50 -15.95 8.51
C LEU A 100 7.03 -16.37 8.59
N VAL A 101 6.28 -16.12 7.53
CA VAL A 101 4.92 -16.65 7.37
C VAL A 101 4.97 -17.93 6.54
N ILE A 102 4.66 -19.06 7.15
CA ILE A 102 4.62 -20.37 6.48
C ILE A 102 3.18 -20.67 6.08
N HIS A 103 2.98 -20.95 4.79
CA HIS A 103 1.65 -21.12 4.21
C HIS A 103 1.51 -22.36 3.33
N GLU A 104 2.60 -23.09 3.07
CA GLU A 104 2.60 -24.36 2.33
C GLU A 104 3.65 -25.37 2.86
N GLN A 105 3.46 -26.65 2.51
CA GLN A 105 4.32 -27.75 2.99
C GLN A 105 5.78 -27.62 2.51
N ARG A 106 5.99 -27.12 1.28
CA ARG A 106 7.33 -26.98 0.70
C ARG A 106 8.19 -26.02 1.50
N GLN A 107 7.62 -24.93 2.01
CA GLN A 107 8.31 -23.99 2.88
C GLN A 107 8.76 -24.63 4.19
N LEU A 108 7.91 -25.49 4.80
CA LEU A 108 8.29 -26.23 6.00
C LEU A 108 9.50 -27.14 5.72
N GLN A 109 9.49 -27.87 4.60
CA GLN A 109 10.63 -28.73 4.21
C GLN A 109 11.92 -27.93 4.02
N TRP A 110 11.83 -26.70 3.49
CA TRP A 110 12.98 -25.81 3.39
C TRP A 110 13.50 -25.36 4.76
N LEU A 111 12.61 -25.04 5.70
CA LEU A 111 13.01 -24.76 7.08
C LEU A 111 13.74 -25.96 7.69
N GLU A 112 13.21 -27.17 7.54
CA GLU A 112 13.81 -28.40 8.07
C GLU A 112 15.17 -28.70 7.43
N THR A 113 15.38 -28.33 6.16
CA THR A 113 16.64 -28.61 5.45
C THR A 113 17.71 -27.55 5.72
N ARG A 114 17.32 -26.28 5.86
CA ARG A 114 18.27 -25.15 5.89
C ARG A 114 18.41 -24.50 7.26
N ALA A 115 17.44 -24.70 8.15
CA ALA A 115 17.34 -23.97 9.42
C ALA A 115 16.70 -24.79 10.55
N ALA A 116 16.82 -26.14 10.53
CA ALA A 116 16.30 -27.04 11.57
C ALA A 116 16.69 -26.59 12.99
N ASP A 117 17.97 -26.29 13.18
CA ASP A 117 18.52 -25.90 14.47
C ASP A 117 18.58 -24.38 14.68
N ALA A 118 18.06 -23.57 13.75
CA ALA A 118 18.03 -22.13 13.90
C ALA A 118 16.93 -21.69 14.88
N ALA A 119 17.12 -20.55 15.55
CA ALA A 119 16.07 -19.92 16.33
C ALA A 119 15.12 -19.16 15.39
N LEU A 120 14.00 -19.78 15.03
CA LEU A 120 13.03 -19.20 14.09
C LEU A 120 11.79 -18.69 14.81
N ARG A 121 11.21 -17.60 14.31
CA ARG A 121 9.93 -17.05 14.78
C ARG A 121 8.94 -17.05 13.63
N LEU A 122 7.89 -17.84 13.76
CA LEU A 122 7.03 -18.24 12.66
C LEU A 122 5.58 -17.80 12.88
N PHE A 123 4.92 -17.39 11.83
CA PHE A 123 3.46 -17.39 11.74
C PHE A 123 3.00 -18.53 10.84
N ILE A 124 1.93 -19.21 11.22
CA ILE A 124 1.27 -20.19 10.36
C ILE A 124 0.08 -19.55 9.69
N LYS A 125 0.10 -19.46 8.36
CA LYS A 125 -1.00 -18.88 7.61
C LYS A 125 -2.11 -19.89 7.42
N VAL A 126 -3.32 -19.50 7.79
CA VAL A 126 -4.53 -20.32 7.65
C VAL A 126 -5.38 -19.74 6.54
N ASP A 127 -5.81 -20.61 5.63
CA ASP A 127 -6.82 -20.25 4.64
C ASP A 127 -8.19 -20.26 5.29
N THR A 128 -8.82 -19.08 5.35
CA THR A 128 -10.15 -18.87 5.94
C THR A 128 -11.23 -18.73 4.87
N GLY A 129 -10.91 -19.05 3.61
CA GLY A 129 -11.80 -18.96 2.45
C GLY A 129 -11.33 -17.98 1.38
N MET A 130 -10.23 -17.25 1.60
CA MET A 130 -9.66 -16.39 0.56
C MET A 130 -8.97 -17.23 -0.53
N HIS A 131 -8.52 -18.44 -0.22
CA HIS A 131 -7.89 -19.39 -1.14
C HIS A 131 -6.63 -18.88 -1.86
N ARG A 132 -6.07 -17.75 -1.42
CA ARG A 132 -4.85 -17.18 -1.99
C ARG A 132 -3.59 -17.91 -1.51
N LEU A 133 -3.46 -18.10 -0.20
CA LEU A 133 -2.34 -18.75 0.48
C LEU A 133 -2.81 -19.23 1.86
N GLY A 134 -2.20 -20.28 2.39
CA GLY A 134 -2.44 -20.78 3.75
C GLY A 134 -2.83 -22.25 3.76
N PHE A 135 -2.66 -22.88 4.92
CA PHE A 135 -3.12 -24.23 5.15
C PHE A 135 -4.62 -24.24 5.43
N ALA A 136 -5.30 -25.27 4.96
CA ALA A 136 -6.66 -25.56 5.37
C ALA A 136 -6.70 -25.84 6.89
N PRO A 137 -7.71 -25.33 7.64
CA PRO A 137 -7.78 -25.47 9.11
C PRO A 137 -7.64 -26.91 9.61
N GLU A 138 -8.21 -27.88 8.91
CA GLU A 138 -8.17 -29.31 9.23
C GLU A 138 -6.77 -29.91 9.16
N ARG A 139 -5.82 -29.27 8.46
CA ARG A 139 -4.43 -29.70 8.38
C ARG A 139 -3.57 -29.20 9.54
N LEU A 140 -4.07 -28.24 10.33
CA LEU A 140 -3.30 -27.61 11.40
C LEU A 140 -2.84 -28.60 12.47
N PRO A 141 -3.64 -29.55 12.98
CA PRO A 141 -3.16 -30.49 14.00
C PRO A 141 -1.92 -31.28 13.56
N ALA A 142 -1.93 -31.80 12.33
CA ALA A 142 -0.78 -32.54 11.78
C ALA A 142 0.44 -31.63 11.54
N LEU A 143 0.21 -30.41 11.05
CA LEU A 143 1.28 -29.43 10.86
C LEU A 143 1.95 -29.04 12.18
N PHE A 144 1.16 -28.77 13.22
CA PHE A 144 1.68 -28.41 14.53
C PHE A 144 2.42 -29.56 15.21
N ALA A 145 1.97 -30.80 15.03
CA ALA A 145 2.73 -31.97 15.47
C ALA A 145 4.12 -32.06 14.81
N ALA A 146 4.25 -31.66 13.54
CA ALA A 146 5.54 -31.57 12.86
C ALA A 146 6.40 -30.41 13.40
N LEU A 147 5.81 -29.21 13.57
CA LEU A 147 6.51 -28.02 14.09
C LEU A 147 7.07 -28.24 15.50
N GLN A 148 6.35 -28.96 16.36
CA GLN A 148 6.79 -29.26 17.74
C GLN A 148 8.04 -30.13 17.82
N ARG A 149 8.47 -30.77 16.72
CA ARG A 149 9.72 -31.53 16.67
C ARG A 149 10.96 -30.64 16.64
N HIS A 150 10.78 -29.33 16.44
CA HIS A 150 11.85 -28.34 16.31
C HIS A 150 11.80 -27.35 17.49
N PRO A 151 12.43 -27.66 18.64
CA PRO A 151 12.26 -26.90 19.89
C PRO A 151 12.79 -25.46 19.84
N ARG A 152 13.60 -25.11 18.84
CA ARG A 152 14.11 -23.74 18.62
C ARG A 152 13.19 -22.90 17.72
N TRP A 153 12.12 -23.47 17.20
CA TRP A 153 11.14 -22.75 16.41
C TRP A 153 9.98 -22.31 17.30
N GLU A 154 9.81 -20.99 17.43
CA GLU A 154 8.68 -20.38 18.13
C GLU A 154 7.57 -20.08 17.13
N VAL A 155 6.42 -20.75 17.25
CA VAL A 155 5.22 -20.35 16.51
C VAL A 155 4.55 -19.20 17.25
N LEU A 156 4.70 -17.98 16.73
CA LEU A 156 4.12 -16.77 17.31
C LEU A 156 2.60 -16.83 17.35
N GLY A 157 1.99 -17.27 16.25
CA GLY A 157 0.55 -17.37 16.14
C GLY A 157 0.09 -17.72 14.73
N LEU A 158 -1.23 -17.88 14.62
CA LEU A 158 -1.91 -18.01 13.34
C LEU A 158 -2.04 -16.64 12.65
N MET A 159 -1.98 -16.64 11.31
CA MET A 159 -2.21 -15.48 10.49
C MET A 159 -3.23 -15.79 9.39
N SER A 160 -4.14 -14.87 9.10
CA SER A 160 -4.98 -14.94 7.88
C SER A 160 -5.24 -13.55 7.33
N HIS A 161 -5.97 -13.45 6.21
CA HIS A 161 -6.26 -12.17 5.54
C HIS A 161 -7.74 -12.07 5.18
N LEU A 162 -8.37 -10.97 5.58
CA LEU A 162 -9.76 -10.66 5.20
C LEU A 162 -9.82 -10.32 3.71
N ALA A 163 -10.75 -10.94 2.99
CA ALA A 163 -10.95 -10.72 1.56
C ALA A 163 -11.92 -9.57 1.26
N ARG A 164 -12.84 -9.28 2.18
CA ARG A 164 -13.98 -8.37 1.99
C ARG A 164 -14.07 -7.26 3.04
N SER A 165 -12.96 -6.96 3.69
CA SER A 165 -12.90 -5.90 4.72
C SER A 165 -13.16 -4.49 4.20
N ASP A 166 -13.05 -4.30 2.88
CA ASP A 166 -13.44 -3.12 2.11
C ASP A 166 -14.97 -2.94 2.00
N THR A 167 -15.74 -3.98 2.31
CA THR A 167 -17.20 -3.96 2.41
C THR A 167 -17.59 -4.46 3.82
N PRO A 168 -17.60 -3.59 4.86
CA PRO A 168 -17.71 -4.01 6.26
C PRO A 168 -18.91 -4.90 6.59
N ASP A 169 -20.06 -4.63 5.97
CA ASP A 169 -21.30 -5.37 6.21
C ASP A 169 -21.38 -6.71 5.47
N ASP A 170 -20.37 -7.05 4.66
CA ASP A 170 -20.32 -8.32 3.94
C ASP A 170 -20.22 -9.49 4.95
N PRO A 171 -21.16 -10.46 4.92
CA PRO A 171 -21.19 -11.55 5.89
C PRO A 171 -19.95 -12.44 5.83
N PHE A 172 -19.22 -12.44 4.71
CA PHE A 172 -17.99 -13.21 4.55
C PHE A 172 -16.92 -12.80 5.57
N ASN A 173 -16.89 -11.54 6.01
CA ASN A 173 -15.97 -11.07 7.04
C ASN A 173 -16.15 -11.84 8.37
N ARG A 174 -17.40 -12.09 8.77
CA ARG A 174 -17.71 -12.87 9.98
C ARG A 174 -17.46 -14.36 9.78
N GLN A 175 -17.71 -14.89 8.59
CA GLN A 175 -17.38 -16.27 8.26
C GLN A 175 -15.87 -16.52 8.37
N GLN A 176 -15.04 -15.67 7.75
CA GLN A 176 -13.57 -15.78 7.85
C GLN A 176 -13.09 -15.68 9.30
N ALA A 177 -13.66 -14.75 10.09
CA ALA A 177 -13.31 -14.60 11.50
C ALA A 177 -13.73 -15.81 12.35
N GLY A 178 -14.87 -16.44 12.05
CA GLY A 178 -15.32 -17.68 12.70
C GLY A 178 -14.34 -18.84 12.46
N VAL A 179 -14.01 -19.11 11.19
CA VAL A 179 -13.02 -20.16 10.83
C VAL A 179 -11.67 -19.90 11.49
N PHE A 180 -11.26 -18.63 11.56
CA PHE A 180 -10.01 -18.25 12.22
C PHE A 180 -10.07 -18.47 13.74
N ALA A 181 -11.18 -18.11 14.39
CA ALA A 181 -11.39 -18.35 15.82
C ALA A 181 -11.43 -19.85 16.15
N ASP A 182 -12.08 -20.66 15.33
CA ASP A 182 -12.09 -22.11 15.47
C ASP A 182 -10.67 -22.67 15.33
N ALA A 183 -9.89 -22.23 14.34
CA ALA A 183 -8.49 -22.62 14.21
C ALA A 183 -7.66 -22.26 15.46
N ILE A 184 -7.85 -21.06 16.03
CA ILE A 184 -7.21 -20.66 17.29
C ILE A 184 -7.65 -21.57 18.44
N ALA A 185 -8.93 -21.92 18.55
CA ALA A 185 -9.40 -22.82 19.61
C ALA A 185 -8.73 -24.20 19.54
N HIS A 186 -8.48 -24.71 18.34
CA HIS A 186 -7.87 -26.04 18.15
C HIS A 186 -6.36 -26.06 18.40
N VAL A 187 -5.60 -25.07 17.92
CA VAL A 187 -4.12 -25.09 17.97
C VAL A 187 -3.48 -23.88 18.64
N GLY A 188 -4.25 -22.90 19.11
CA GLY A 188 -3.73 -21.67 19.73
C GLY A 188 -2.91 -21.93 20.99
N HIS A 189 -3.23 -22.99 21.74
CA HIS A 189 -2.54 -23.39 22.97
C HIS A 189 -1.08 -23.84 22.76
N VAL A 190 -0.67 -24.12 21.53
CA VAL A 190 0.73 -24.44 21.16
C VAL A 190 1.45 -23.28 20.45
N THR A 191 0.84 -22.09 20.44
CA THR A 191 1.45 -20.86 19.90
C THR A 191 1.76 -19.86 21.02
N ALA A 192 2.50 -18.79 20.72
CA ALA A 192 2.69 -17.67 21.63
C ALA A 192 1.46 -16.74 21.76
N GLY A 193 0.32 -17.10 21.16
CA GLY A 193 -0.93 -16.33 21.23
C GLY A 193 -0.95 -15.04 20.39
N GLN A 194 0.06 -14.81 19.56
CA GLN A 194 0.23 -13.58 18.79
C GLN A 194 -0.54 -13.62 17.47
N HIS A 195 -1.83 -13.93 17.47
CA HIS A 195 -2.62 -14.10 16.23
C HIS A 195 -2.79 -12.79 15.44
N SER A 196 -3.04 -12.89 14.13
CA SER A 196 -3.19 -11.72 13.26
C SER A 196 -4.17 -11.91 12.10
N LEU A 197 -5.21 -11.07 12.03
CA LEU A 197 -6.26 -11.14 11.00
C LEU A 197 -6.47 -9.80 10.27
N ALA A 198 -6.70 -8.72 11.02
CA ALA A 198 -7.09 -7.42 10.49
C ALA A 198 -6.05 -6.79 9.54
N ASN A 199 -6.47 -6.47 8.32
CA ASN A 199 -5.84 -5.51 7.41
C ASN A 199 -6.45 -4.10 7.65
N SER A 200 -6.16 -3.11 6.78
CA SER A 200 -6.67 -1.74 6.95
C SER A 200 -8.20 -1.65 7.14
N GLY A 201 -8.98 -2.35 6.31
CA GLY A 201 -10.45 -2.34 6.45
C GLY A 201 -10.91 -2.99 7.75
N GLY A 202 -10.25 -4.08 8.16
CA GLY A 202 -10.52 -4.73 9.44
C GLY A 202 -10.19 -3.86 10.65
N VAL A 203 -9.09 -3.09 10.58
CA VAL A 203 -8.72 -2.10 11.61
C VAL A 203 -9.84 -1.07 11.78
N LEU A 204 -10.29 -0.49 10.67
CA LEU A 204 -11.23 0.63 10.69
C LEU A 204 -12.67 0.23 11.03
N ALA A 205 -13.14 -0.94 10.58
CA ALA A 205 -14.57 -1.28 10.64
C ALA A 205 -14.91 -2.58 11.37
N LEU A 206 -13.94 -3.46 11.64
CA LEU A 206 -14.21 -4.82 12.13
C LEU A 206 -13.42 -5.11 13.43
N PRO A 207 -13.77 -4.49 14.58
CA PRO A 207 -13.04 -4.64 15.83
C PRO A 207 -12.94 -6.09 16.34
N PHE A 208 -13.89 -6.96 15.99
CA PHE A 208 -13.83 -8.39 16.30
C PHE A 208 -12.68 -9.14 15.58
N THR A 209 -12.02 -8.50 14.61
CA THR A 209 -10.86 -9.05 13.89
C THR A 209 -9.52 -8.57 14.48
N HIS A 210 -9.56 -7.68 15.48
CA HIS A 210 -8.37 -7.18 16.16
C HIS A 210 -7.86 -8.25 17.12
N GLN A 211 -6.74 -8.86 16.74
CA GLN A 211 -6.05 -9.88 17.52
C GLN A 211 -4.82 -9.25 18.20
N TYR A 212 -3.76 -10.02 18.41
CA TYR A 212 -2.51 -9.47 18.93
C TYR A 212 -1.86 -8.50 17.92
N TRP A 213 -1.83 -8.84 16.64
CA TRP A 213 -1.29 -7.98 15.57
C TRP A 213 -2.37 -7.51 14.62
N VAL A 214 -2.43 -6.20 14.37
CA VAL A 214 -3.10 -5.63 13.20
C VAL A 214 -2.06 -5.30 12.12
N ARG A 215 -2.45 -5.43 10.85
CA ARG A 215 -1.56 -5.22 9.69
C ARG A 215 -2.08 -4.12 8.76
N PRO A 216 -2.11 -2.86 9.21
CA PRO A 216 -2.53 -1.74 8.36
C PRO A 216 -1.53 -1.56 7.21
N GLY A 217 -2.07 -1.32 6.01
CA GLY A 217 -1.30 -1.01 4.80
C GLY A 217 -1.76 0.32 4.23
N LEU A 218 -2.67 0.28 3.24
CA LEU A 218 -3.19 1.47 2.55
C LEU A 218 -3.62 2.64 3.48
N MET A 219 -4.15 2.35 4.68
CA MET A 219 -4.63 3.40 5.59
C MET A 219 -3.49 4.22 6.19
N LEU A 220 -2.28 3.64 6.32
CA LEU A 220 -1.10 4.37 6.78
C LEU A 220 -0.74 5.50 5.81
N TYR A 221 -1.11 5.35 4.53
CA TYR A 221 -0.81 6.29 3.45
C TYR A 221 -1.95 7.28 3.18
N GLY A 222 -2.99 7.26 4.01
CA GLY A 222 -4.12 8.17 3.88
C GLY A 222 -5.21 7.71 2.92
N LEU A 223 -5.14 6.47 2.44
CA LEU A 223 -6.09 5.93 1.46
C LEU A 223 -7.23 5.20 2.18
N SER A 224 -8.44 5.38 1.68
CA SER A 224 -9.59 4.61 2.16
C SER A 224 -9.60 3.18 1.61
N PRO A 225 -9.89 2.15 2.43
CA PRO A 225 -10.21 0.81 1.94
C PRO A 225 -11.65 0.70 1.41
N PHE A 226 -12.53 1.66 1.72
CA PHE A 226 -13.96 1.57 1.46
C PHE A 226 -14.32 2.25 0.14
N ALA A 227 -14.96 1.52 -0.76
CA ALA A 227 -15.45 2.07 -2.02
C ALA A 227 -16.37 3.28 -1.78
N GLY A 228 -16.20 4.33 -2.60
CA GLY A 228 -16.99 5.56 -2.51
C GLY A 228 -16.67 6.48 -1.33
N ARG A 229 -15.73 6.12 -0.45
CA ARG A 229 -15.26 6.98 0.64
C ARG A 229 -13.79 7.35 0.44
N ARG A 230 -13.45 8.59 0.74
CA ARG A 230 -12.10 9.15 0.75
C ARG A 230 -11.46 8.96 2.12
N GLY A 231 -10.13 8.88 2.18
CA GLY A 231 -9.40 8.82 3.45
C GLY A 231 -9.78 9.93 4.44
N SER A 232 -9.99 11.16 3.96
CA SER A 232 -10.40 12.29 4.80
C SER A 232 -11.77 12.12 5.45
N GLU A 233 -12.67 11.33 4.86
CA GLU A 233 -14.01 11.04 5.39
C GLU A 233 -14.00 9.93 6.47
N ILE A 234 -12.84 9.34 6.73
CA ILE A 234 -12.57 8.35 7.79
C ILE A 234 -11.40 8.80 8.68
N GLY A 235 -11.12 10.10 8.71
CA GLY A 235 -10.11 10.68 9.60
C GLY A 235 -8.66 10.43 9.19
N LEU A 236 -8.40 9.91 7.99
CA LEU A 236 -7.04 9.73 7.48
C LEU A 236 -6.56 10.97 6.72
N GLN A 237 -5.24 11.20 6.72
CA GLN A 237 -4.60 12.27 5.96
C GLN A 237 -3.82 11.72 4.77
N PRO A 238 -4.01 12.25 3.55
CA PRO A 238 -3.27 11.81 2.36
C PRO A 238 -1.77 12.08 2.53
N VAL A 239 -0.95 11.04 2.42
CA VAL A 239 0.51 11.15 2.56
C VAL A 239 1.17 11.67 1.29
N LEU A 240 0.66 11.26 0.13
CA LEU A 240 1.19 11.64 -1.17
C LEU A 240 0.63 12.97 -1.66
N SER A 241 1.49 13.85 -2.18
CA SER A 241 1.14 14.90 -3.15
C SER A 241 1.99 14.71 -4.40
N TRP A 242 1.39 14.25 -5.49
CA TRP A 242 2.09 14.05 -6.75
C TRP A 242 2.05 15.33 -7.57
N ARG A 243 3.18 16.04 -7.60
CA ARG A 243 3.29 17.39 -8.12
C ARG A 243 4.12 17.45 -9.40
N SER A 244 3.87 18.49 -10.19
CA SER A 244 4.67 18.92 -11.32
C SER A 244 4.49 20.43 -11.52
N ALA A 245 4.81 20.95 -12.70
CA ALA A 245 4.57 22.33 -13.07
C ALA A 245 4.20 22.47 -14.56
N VAL A 246 3.56 23.58 -14.90
CA VAL A 246 3.37 24.00 -16.30
C VAL A 246 4.75 24.33 -16.89
N VAL A 247 5.12 23.69 -18.01
CA VAL A 247 6.41 23.89 -18.69
C VAL A 247 6.28 24.58 -20.04
N ALA A 248 5.07 24.64 -20.60
CA ALA A 248 4.78 25.41 -21.80
C ALA A 248 3.30 25.79 -21.83
N ILE A 249 2.96 26.84 -22.58
CA ILE A 249 1.59 27.29 -22.78
C ILE A 249 1.30 27.41 -24.27
N ARG A 250 0.08 27.07 -24.68
CA ARG A 250 -0.44 27.20 -26.04
C ARG A 250 -1.76 27.95 -25.99
N GLU A 251 -1.96 28.86 -26.93
CA GLU A 251 -3.28 29.38 -27.26
C GLU A 251 -3.80 28.62 -28.46
N LEU A 252 -5.01 28.07 -28.34
CA LEU A 252 -5.69 27.34 -29.42
C LEU A 252 -6.95 28.10 -29.82
N GLY A 253 -7.22 28.15 -31.11
CA GLY A 253 -8.47 28.62 -31.68
C GLY A 253 -9.51 27.49 -31.82
N PRO A 254 -10.78 27.84 -32.08
CA PRO A 254 -11.81 26.83 -32.37
C PRO A 254 -11.39 25.97 -33.57
N GLY A 255 -11.45 24.65 -33.43
CA GLY A 255 -11.09 23.69 -34.47
C GLY A 255 -9.64 23.18 -34.42
N ASP A 256 -8.78 23.75 -33.58
CA ASP A 256 -7.40 23.26 -33.43
C ASP A 256 -7.36 21.90 -32.73
N TRP A 257 -6.57 20.96 -33.27
CA TRP A 257 -6.37 19.64 -32.68
C TRP A 257 -5.24 19.64 -31.66
N LEU A 258 -5.41 18.89 -30.58
CA LEU A 258 -4.41 18.76 -29.51
C LEU A 258 -3.98 17.31 -29.29
N GLY A 259 -2.67 17.09 -29.26
CA GLY A 259 -2.06 15.84 -28.79
C GLY A 259 -2.23 14.65 -29.73
N TYR A 260 -1.89 13.46 -29.22
CA TYR A 260 -1.82 12.24 -30.02
C TYR A 260 -3.17 11.78 -30.57
N GLY A 261 -3.17 11.43 -31.85
CA GLY A 261 -4.32 10.86 -32.56
C GLY A 261 -5.47 11.84 -32.76
N ALA A 262 -5.23 13.15 -32.57
CA ALA A 262 -6.24 14.19 -32.71
C ALA A 262 -7.55 13.84 -31.95
N ALA A 263 -7.40 13.28 -30.74
CA ALA A 263 -8.55 12.78 -29.97
C ALA A 263 -9.36 13.91 -29.30
N TRP A 264 -8.88 15.15 -29.39
CA TRP A 264 -9.54 16.32 -28.83
C TRP A 264 -9.31 17.53 -29.74
N GLN A 265 -10.40 18.24 -30.02
CA GLN A 265 -10.42 19.47 -30.80
C GLN A 265 -10.89 20.61 -29.90
N ALA A 266 -10.24 21.76 -29.98
CA ALA A 266 -10.61 22.94 -29.22
C ALA A 266 -12.02 23.42 -29.64
N PRO A 267 -13.02 23.41 -28.75
CA PRO A 267 -14.39 23.81 -29.11
C PRO A 267 -14.54 25.34 -29.20
N ALA A 268 -13.66 26.08 -28.53
CA ALA A 268 -13.60 27.53 -28.47
C ALA A 268 -12.15 27.96 -28.29
N ARG A 269 -11.89 29.28 -28.33
CA ARG A 269 -10.57 29.80 -27.97
C ARG A 269 -10.25 29.39 -26.53
N CYS A 270 -9.13 28.71 -26.32
CA CYS A 270 -8.73 28.21 -25.02
C CYS A 270 -7.22 28.33 -24.81
N ARG A 271 -6.83 28.40 -23.53
CA ARG A 271 -5.43 28.42 -23.12
C ARG A 271 -5.07 27.08 -22.52
N VAL A 272 -4.01 26.46 -23.03
CA VAL A 272 -3.60 25.10 -22.68
C VAL A 272 -2.22 25.11 -22.03
N GLY A 273 -2.12 24.53 -20.85
CA GLY A 273 -0.85 24.28 -20.17
C GLY A 273 -0.32 22.89 -20.53
N VAL A 274 0.97 22.81 -20.86
CA VAL A 274 1.70 21.55 -20.96
C VAL A 274 2.37 21.30 -19.62
N VAL A 275 2.11 20.15 -19.00
CA VAL A 275 2.67 19.77 -17.70
C VAL A 275 3.70 18.67 -17.93
N ALA A 276 4.85 18.76 -17.26
CA ALA A 276 5.90 17.74 -17.33
C ALA A 276 5.55 16.52 -16.46
N ALA A 277 4.54 15.76 -16.89
CA ALA A 277 4.14 14.48 -16.32
C ALA A 277 3.40 13.67 -17.38
N GLY A 278 3.59 12.35 -17.41
CA GLY A 278 2.88 11.49 -18.34
C GLY A 278 2.87 10.03 -17.90
N TYR A 279 2.45 9.13 -18.79
CA TYR A 279 2.34 7.71 -18.44
C TYR A 279 3.68 7.02 -18.19
N GLY A 280 4.79 7.56 -18.69
CA GLY A 280 6.13 7.11 -18.33
C GLY A 280 6.50 7.44 -16.89
N ASP A 281 5.79 8.36 -16.22
CA ASP A 281 5.91 8.63 -14.78
C ASP A 281 4.99 7.73 -13.95
N GLY A 282 4.09 6.99 -14.62
CA GLY A 282 3.04 6.18 -13.99
C GLY A 282 1.66 6.84 -13.98
N TYR A 283 1.51 8.09 -14.45
CA TYR A 283 0.20 8.74 -14.54
C TYR A 283 -0.68 8.02 -15.57
N PRO A 284 -1.87 7.50 -15.22
CA PRO A 284 -2.60 6.60 -16.11
C PRO A 284 -3.01 7.26 -17.42
N ARG A 285 -2.61 6.64 -18.54
CA ARG A 285 -2.95 7.12 -19.88
C ARG A 285 -4.46 7.19 -20.11
N HIS A 286 -5.21 6.28 -19.49
CA HIS A 286 -6.65 6.12 -19.67
C HIS A 286 -7.51 7.15 -18.91
N LEU A 287 -6.93 7.95 -18.00
CA LEU A 287 -7.63 9.12 -17.44
C LEU A 287 -7.95 10.14 -18.54
N GLY A 288 -7.11 10.21 -19.57
CA GLY A 288 -7.41 10.93 -20.81
C GLY A 288 -7.81 12.39 -20.60
N CYS A 289 -8.90 12.78 -21.27
CA CYS A 289 -9.44 14.14 -21.28
C CYS A 289 -10.58 14.24 -20.24
N GLY A 290 -10.55 15.29 -19.43
CA GLY A 290 -11.60 15.59 -18.45
C GLY A 290 -11.26 15.20 -17.02
N ALA A 291 -10.19 14.44 -16.78
CA ALA A 291 -9.77 14.07 -15.42
C ALA A 291 -9.41 15.33 -14.61
N PRO A 292 -9.85 15.43 -13.34
CA PRO A 292 -9.58 16.60 -12.53
C PRO A 292 -8.07 16.75 -12.25
N VAL A 293 -7.61 17.99 -12.17
CA VAL A 293 -6.22 18.35 -11.84
C VAL A 293 -6.21 19.72 -11.16
N THR A 294 -5.25 19.99 -10.27
CA THR A 294 -5.16 21.31 -9.62
C THR A 294 -3.96 22.08 -10.15
N VAL A 295 -4.18 23.30 -10.65
CA VAL A 295 -3.14 24.20 -11.19
C VAL A 295 -3.19 25.51 -10.44
N ALA A 296 -2.06 25.95 -9.88
CA ALA A 296 -1.99 27.18 -9.07
C ALA A 296 -3.04 27.25 -7.95
N GLY A 297 -3.39 26.11 -7.35
CA GLY A 297 -4.41 25.99 -6.31
C GLY A 297 -5.87 25.98 -6.81
N GLN A 298 -6.09 26.10 -8.13
CA GLN A 298 -7.42 26.08 -8.73
C GLN A 298 -7.68 24.74 -9.43
N THR A 299 -8.85 24.15 -9.20
CA THR A 299 -9.26 22.92 -9.88
C THR A 299 -9.61 23.19 -11.33
N THR A 300 -9.06 22.38 -12.23
CA THR A 300 -9.36 22.34 -13.66
C THR A 300 -9.33 20.88 -14.12
N ARG A 301 -9.13 20.64 -15.42
CA ARG A 301 -9.14 19.29 -16.02
C ARG A 301 -7.97 19.07 -16.98
N THR A 302 -7.63 17.81 -17.18
CA THR A 302 -6.76 17.39 -18.28
C THR A 302 -7.46 17.55 -19.63
N LEU A 303 -6.67 17.76 -20.68
CA LEU A 303 -7.12 17.83 -22.07
C LEU A 303 -6.44 16.75 -22.91
N ALA A 304 -7.14 16.30 -23.95
CA ALA A 304 -6.65 15.31 -24.92
C ALA A 304 -6.13 14.00 -24.26
N ARG A 305 -5.27 13.26 -24.98
CA ARG A 305 -4.63 12.06 -24.44
C ARG A 305 -3.36 12.41 -23.69
N VAL A 306 -3.12 11.71 -22.59
CA VAL A 306 -1.85 11.74 -21.85
C VAL A 306 -0.72 11.18 -22.74
N SER A 307 0.39 11.91 -22.82
CA SER A 307 1.62 11.49 -23.54
C SER A 307 2.60 10.80 -22.57
N MET A 308 3.73 10.30 -23.09
CA MET A 308 4.71 9.58 -22.27
C MET A 308 5.27 10.44 -21.14
N ASP A 309 5.64 11.69 -21.45
CA ASP A 309 6.36 12.57 -20.52
C ASP A 309 5.62 13.88 -20.23
N MET A 310 4.49 14.09 -20.90
CA MET A 310 3.72 15.32 -20.85
C MET A 310 2.21 15.06 -20.89
N LEU A 311 1.45 15.95 -20.28
CA LEU A 311 0.00 16.00 -20.36
C LEU A 311 -0.46 17.45 -20.54
N PHE A 312 -1.69 17.62 -20.99
CA PHE A 312 -2.28 18.94 -21.21
C PHE A 312 -3.31 19.24 -20.13
N VAL A 313 -3.38 20.49 -19.68
CA VAL A 313 -4.37 20.97 -18.72
C VAL A 313 -5.04 22.24 -19.25
N ASP A 314 -6.31 22.41 -18.91
CA ASP A 314 -7.09 23.58 -19.30
C ASP A 314 -6.75 24.77 -18.39
N LEU A 315 -6.21 25.84 -18.97
CA LEU A 315 -5.89 27.10 -18.29
C LEU A 315 -6.87 28.23 -18.66
N THR A 316 -7.96 27.93 -19.37
CA THR A 316 -8.89 28.96 -19.87
C THR A 316 -9.51 29.78 -18.74
N ALA A 317 -9.78 29.14 -17.60
CA ALA A 317 -10.33 29.77 -16.40
C ALA A 317 -9.32 29.80 -15.23
N VAL A 318 -8.03 29.52 -15.47
CA VAL A 318 -7.01 29.47 -14.43
C VAL A 318 -5.87 30.43 -14.77
N GLU A 319 -5.68 31.43 -13.91
CA GLU A 319 -4.52 32.32 -13.97
C GLU A 319 -3.26 31.59 -13.53
N ALA A 320 -2.50 31.09 -14.50
CA ALA A 320 -1.25 30.36 -14.29
C ALA A 320 -0.30 30.65 -15.45
N ASP A 321 1.01 30.76 -15.19
CA ASP A 321 2.05 30.87 -16.21
C ASP A 321 3.00 29.68 -16.17
N ILE A 322 4.02 29.65 -17.03
CA ILE A 322 5.11 28.68 -16.98
C ILE A 322 5.74 28.72 -15.58
N GLY A 323 5.94 27.54 -14.99
CA GLY A 323 6.38 27.37 -13.61
C GLY A 323 5.24 27.26 -12.59
N ALA A 324 3.99 27.52 -12.97
CA ALA A 324 2.85 27.36 -12.07
C ALA A 324 2.77 25.91 -11.55
N PRO A 325 2.57 25.71 -10.23
CA PRO A 325 2.54 24.39 -9.63
C PRO A 325 1.29 23.63 -10.06
N VAL A 326 1.46 22.34 -10.32
CA VAL A 326 0.39 21.41 -10.66
C VAL A 326 0.38 20.26 -9.67
N VAL A 327 -0.78 19.92 -9.11
CA VAL A 327 -0.99 18.71 -8.31
C VAL A 327 -1.84 17.75 -9.14
N LEU A 328 -1.25 16.62 -9.50
CA LEU A 328 -1.87 15.59 -10.32
C LEU A 328 -2.83 14.71 -9.50
N MET A 329 -2.44 14.36 -8.28
CA MET A 329 -3.25 13.60 -7.34
C MET A 329 -2.69 13.67 -5.92
N GLY A 330 -3.56 13.45 -4.92
CA GLY A 330 -3.21 13.42 -3.51
C GLY A 330 -3.44 14.75 -2.81
N ALA A 331 -2.66 15.04 -1.76
CA ALA A 331 -2.84 16.24 -0.95
C ALA A 331 -2.72 17.52 -1.80
N GLY A 332 -3.73 18.39 -1.71
CA GLY A 332 -3.83 19.62 -2.52
C GLY A 332 -4.26 19.41 -3.97
N GLY A 333 -4.69 18.20 -4.33
CA GLY A 333 -5.19 17.85 -5.66
C GLY A 333 -6.37 16.88 -5.60
N PRO A 334 -6.73 16.25 -6.73
CA PRO A 334 -7.79 15.26 -6.74
C PRO A 334 -7.40 14.04 -5.88
N PRO A 335 -8.33 13.48 -5.08
CA PRO A 335 -8.07 12.26 -4.32
C PRO A 335 -7.74 11.07 -5.22
N LEU A 336 -6.85 10.19 -4.77
CA LEU A 336 -6.49 8.97 -5.52
C LEU A 336 -7.71 8.06 -5.67
N GLU A 337 -8.60 8.02 -4.68
CA GLU A 337 -9.85 7.27 -4.71
C GLU A 337 -10.77 7.71 -5.85
N SER A 338 -10.88 9.02 -6.08
CA SER A 338 -11.74 9.57 -7.14
C SER A 338 -11.20 9.21 -8.53
N LEU A 339 -9.89 9.37 -8.75
CA LEU A 339 -9.27 9.01 -10.03
C LEU A 339 -9.28 7.50 -10.27
N ALA A 340 -9.10 6.69 -9.23
CA ALA A 340 -9.19 5.24 -9.35
C ALA A 340 -10.60 4.78 -9.73
N ALA A 341 -11.64 5.41 -9.17
CA ALA A 341 -13.03 5.12 -9.53
C ALA A 341 -13.32 5.42 -11.02
N GLU A 342 -12.78 6.52 -11.57
CA GLU A 342 -12.88 6.82 -13.01
C GLU A 342 -12.25 5.74 -13.91
N LEU A 343 -11.23 5.05 -13.40
CA LEU A 343 -10.53 3.97 -14.10
C LEU A 343 -11.11 2.57 -13.80
N GLY A 344 -12.11 2.45 -12.93
CA GLY A 344 -12.62 1.16 -12.47
C GLY A 344 -11.59 0.34 -11.68
N THR A 345 -10.71 1.00 -10.94
CA THR A 345 -9.70 0.36 -10.07
C THR A 345 -9.70 0.92 -8.64
N ILE A 346 -8.69 0.55 -7.85
CA ILE A 346 -8.47 0.89 -6.44
C ILE A 346 -7.36 1.93 -6.27
N SER A 347 -7.50 2.77 -5.25
CA SER A 347 -6.63 3.94 -5.01
C SER A 347 -5.15 3.62 -4.88
N TYR A 348 -4.79 2.54 -4.19
CA TYR A 348 -3.39 2.17 -4.02
C TYR A 348 -2.74 1.56 -5.26
N GLU A 349 -3.51 1.14 -6.27
CA GLU A 349 -2.91 0.82 -7.57
C GLU A 349 -2.31 2.10 -8.19
N MET A 350 -2.97 3.24 -8.02
CA MET A 350 -2.51 4.53 -8.55
C MET A 350 -1.15 4.93 -7.98
N SER A 351 -0.97 4.81 -6.66
CA SER A 351 0.31 5.14 -6.01
C SER A 351 1.40 4.11 -6.33
N CYS A 352 1.07 2.82 -6.36
CA CYS A 352 2.02 1.75 -6.70
C CYS A 352 2.51 1.80 -8.15
N ARG A 353 1.75 2.39 -9.09
CA ARG A 353 2.16 2.52 -10.50
C ARG A 353 3.21 3.60 -10.75
N MET A 354 3.44 4.49 -9.78
CA MET A 354 4.40 5.58 -9.91
C MET A 354 5.82 5.05 -10.16
N GLN A 355 6.40 5.48 -11.27
CA GLN A 355 7.68 4.97 -11.76
C GLN A 355 8.86 5.45 -10.91
N MET A 356 9.96 4.71 -10.94
CA MET A 356 11.19 5.05 -10.19
C MET A 356 11.82 6.37 -10.63
N ARG A 357 11.57 6.82 -11.87
CA ARG A 357 12.05 8.11 -12.37
C ARG A 357 11.38 9.32 -11.71
N VAL A 358 10.27 9.12 -11.00
CA VAL A 358 9.62 10.17 -10.20
C VAL A 358 10.36 10.25 -8.85
N PRO A 359 11.09 11.34 -8.58
CA PRO A 359 11.75 11.50 -7.29
C PRO A 359 10.70 11.61 -6.20
N ARG A 360 10.98 10.98 -5.05
CA ARG A 360 10.18 11.12 -3.84
C ARG A 360 10.93 12.01 -2.86
N ARG A 361 10.21 12.92 -2.21
CA ARG A 361 10.78 13.86 -1.23
C ARG A 361 9.94 13.83 0.03
N LEU A 362 10.59 13.59 1.18
CA LEU A 362 9.93 13.72 2.46
C LEU A 362 9.68 15.21 2.75
N VAL A 363 8.45 15.54 3.11
CA VAL A 363 8.06 16.88 3.56
C VAL A 363 7.49 16.76 4.98
N SER A 364 7.73 17.76 5.81
CA SER A 364 7.37 17.73 7.24
C SER A 364 5.88 17.59 7.47
#